data_AF-A0A7X5D6C3-F1
#
_entry.id   AF-A0A7X5D6C3-F1
#
_cell.length_a   1.000
_cell.length_b   1.000
_cell.length_c   1.000
_cell.angle_alpha   90.00
_cell.angle_beta   90.00
_cell.angle_gamma   90.00
#
_symmetry.space_group_name_H-M   'P 1'
#
loop_
_entity.id
_entity.type
_entity.pdbx_description
1 polymer ?
#
loop_
_entity_poly.entity_id
_entity_poly.type
_entity_poly.pdbx_seq_one_letter_code
_entity_poly.pdbx_strand_id
1 'polypeptide(L)'
;MYYYPQNNYGYTQNYQQQEPQRVQQGYQQNMTQQQSMTPQQIVIQGYPVPDEATARNAMVSTDGTISIFPDILHGRIYTKQLDMNTFAPIFKVYQIVEQPQQQDNTNYVCLEDFQKLQNYVSNLEMKINEMINLPKATDKKGVDKNVQSNANATK
;
A
#
# COMPACT_ATOMS: atom_id res chain seq x y z
N MET A 1 16.37 -48.22 5.68
CA MET A 1 15.17 -48.14 6.54
C MET A 1 14.55 -46.78 6.30
N TYR A 2 13.56 -46.72 5.41
CA TYR A 2 12.89 -45.48 5.01
C TYR A 2 11.63 -45.30 5.86
N TYR A 3 11.54 -44.15 6.55
CA TYR A 3 10.33 -43.70 7.23
C TYR A 3 9.53 -42.82 6.27
N TYR A 4 8.28 -43.19 6.00
CA TYR A 4 7.28 -42.30 5.42
C TYR A 4 6.20 -42.01 6.49
N PRO A 5 5.85 -40.75 6.76
CA PRO A 5 4.66 -40.44 7.55
C PRO A 5 3.40 -40.57 6.67
N GLN A 6 2.51 -41.44 7.15
CA GLN A 6 1.20 -41.74 6.60
C GLN A 6 0.23 -40.59 6.97
N ASN A 7 -0.14 -39.76 5.99
CA ASN A 7 -1.17 -38.74 6.18
C ASN A 7 -2.56 -39.34 5.95
N ASN A 8 -3.38 -39.21 6.99
CA ASN A 8 -4.70 -39.79 7.19
C ASN A 8 -5.77 -38.92 6.52
N TYR A 9 -6.30 -39.36 5.37
CA TYR A 9 -7.45 -38.74 4.71
C TYR A 9 -8.75 -39.18 5.40
N GLY A 10 -9.38 -38.26 6.12
CA GLY A 10 -10.72 -38.44 6.67
C GLY A 10 -11.78 -38.32 5.58
N TYR A 11 -12.44 -39.44 5.26
CA TYR A 11 -13.68 -39.48 4.47
C TYR A 11 -14.86 -39.49 5.45
N THR A 12 -15.70 -38.45 5.44
CA THR A 12 -17.03 -38.51 6.08
C THR A 12 -18.08 -38.93 5.06
N GLN A 13 -18.38 -40.22 5.04
CA GLN A 13 -19.56 -40.82 4.40
C GLN A 13 -20.79 -40.56 5.28
N ASN A 14 -21.74 -39.75 4.80
CA ASN A 14 -23.06 -39.64 5.42
C ASN A 14 -24.01 -40.64 4.73
N TYR A 15 -24.29 -41.75 5.40
CA TYR A 15 -25.44 -42.61 5.08
C TYR A 15 -26.67 -42.06 5.80
N GLN A 16 -27.60 -41.47 5.05
CA GLN A 16 -28.94 -41.21 5.56
C GLN A 16 -29.91 -42.23 4.94
N GLN A 17 -30.49 -43.03 5.83
CA GLN A 17 -31.43 -44.12 5.56
C GLN A 17 -32.69 -43.60 4.87
N GLN A 18 -33.12 -44.31 3.83
CA GLN A 18 -34.45 -44.18 3.24
C GLN A 18 -35.43 -45.02 4.08
N GLU A 19 -36.45 -44.39 4.65
CA GLU A 19 -37.67 -45.07 5.08
C GLU A 19 -38.80 -44.80 4.08
N PRO A 20 -39.53 -45.82 3.58
CA PRO A 20 -40.68 -45.60 2.73
C PRO A 20 -41.98 -45.80 3.51
N GLN A 21 -42.77 -44.74 3.75
CA GLN A 21 -44.18 -44.91 4.12
C GLN A 21 -45.13 -43.80 3.63
N ARG A 22 -46.04 -44.26 2.75
CA ARG A 22 -47.50 -44.01 2.70
C ARG A 22 -48.01 -42.63 2.26
N VAL A 23 -48.65 -42.66 1.09
CA VAL A 23 -49.66 -41.73 0.56
C VAL A 23 -50.79 -41.43 1.55
N GLN A 24 -51.11 -40.15 1.76
CA GLN A 24 -52.49 -39.69 2.02
C GLN A 24 -52.69 -38.22 1.58
N GLN A 25 -53.81 -37.99 0.92
CA GLN A 25 -54.30 -36.72 0.40
C GLN A 25 -54.59 -35.68 1.48
N GLY A 26 -54.51 -34.39 1.14
CA GLY A 26 -55.34 -33.37 1.77
C GLY A 26 -54.69 -32.00 1.95
N TYR A 27 -55.27 -31.03 1.24
CA TYR A 27 -55.36 -29.61 1.57
C TYR A 27 -54.17 -28.69 1.24
N GLN A 28 -54.47 -27.84 0.25
CA GLN A 28 -53.81 -26.58 -0.08
C GLN A 28 -53.44 -25.79 1.18
N GLN A 29 -52.16 -25.45 1.30
CA GLN A 29 -51.74 -24.34 2.14
C GLN A 29 -50.76 -23.48 1.34
N ASN A 30 -51.13 -22.21 1.19
CA ASN A 30 -50.38 -21.16 0.53
C ASN A 30 -48.97 -21.08 1.12
N MET A 31 -47.96 -21.55 0.38
CA MET A 31 -46.57 -21.21 0.65
C MET A 31 -46.27 -19.88 -0.04
N THR A 32 -46.35 -18.81 0.74
CA THR A 32 -45.68 -17.54 0.45
C THR A 32 -44.19 -17.81 0.34
N GLN A 33 -43.67 -17.85 -0.89
CA GLN A 33 -42.25 -17.85 -1.17
C GLN A 33 -41.64 -16.54 -0.64
N GLN A 34 -41.10 -16.59 0.57
CA GLN A 34 -40.15 -15.58 1.03
C GLN A 34 -38.89 -15.75 0.20
N GLN A 35 -38.73 -14.88 -0.81
CA GLN A 35 -37.51 -14.76 -1.59
C GLN A 35 -36.40 -14.26 -0.66
N SER A 36 -35.67 -15.20 -0.08
CA SER A 36 -34.47 -14.90 0.71
C SER A 36 -33.42 -14.39 -0.27
N MET A 37 -33.16 -13.08 -0.28
CA MET A 37 -31.99 -12.52 -0.96
C MET A 37 -30.74 -13.02 -0.20
N THR A 38 -30.19 -14.16 -0.63
CA THR A 38 -28.89 -14.62 -0.17
C THR A 38 -27.82 -13.65 -0.70
N PRO A 39 -26.95 -13.11 0.15
CA PRO A 39 -25.85 -12.28 -0.31
C PRO A 39 -24.98 -13.09 -1.28
N GLN A 40 -24.72 -12.53 -2.45
CA GLN A 40 -23.83 -13.11 -3.44
C GLN A 40 -22.42 -13.18 -2.83
N GLN A 41 -22.01 -14.38 -2.41
CA GLN A 41 -20.63 -14.64 -2.03
C GLN A 41 -19.77 -14.50 -3.27
N ILE A 42 -18.76 -13.62 -3.18
CA ILE A 42 -17.69 -13.56 -4.16
C ILE A 42 -16.87 -14.84 -3.99
N VAL A 43 -17.08 -15.80 -4.90
CA VAL A 43 -16.34 -17.06 -4.90
C VAL A 43 -15.00 -16.83 -5.59
N ILE A 44 -13.91 -16.83 -4.81
CA ILE A 44 -12.55 -16.89 -5.36
C ILE A 44 -12.34 -18.31 -5.88
N GLN A 45 -12.07 -18.45 -7.18
CA GLN A 45 -11.82 -19.75 -7.80
C GLN A 45 -10.32 -20.08 -7.81
N GLY A 46 -9.99 -21.36 -7.69
CA GLY A 46 -8.63 -21.87 -7.85
C GLY A 46 -8.20 -22.83 -6.75
N TYR A 47 -6.95 -23.28 -6.82
CA TYR A 47 -6.38 -24.27 -5.91
C TYR A 47 -4.85 -24.16 -5.88
N PRO A 48 -4.18 -24.63 -4.81
CA PRO A 48 -2.72 -24.65 -4.74
C PRO A 48 -2.11 -25.53 -5.84
N VAL A 49 -0.97 -25.11 -6.37
CA VAL A 49 -0.22 -25.81 -7.43
C VAL A 49 1.25 -25.98 -7.04
N PRO A 50 1.95 -27.00 -7.57
CA PRO A 50 3.36 -27.22 -7.25
C PRO A 50 4.29 -26.28 -8.02
N ASP A 51 3.88 -25.77 -9.18
CA ASP A 51 4.71 -24.97 -10.07
C ASP A 51 3.89 -24.14 -11.08
N GLU A 52 4.60 -23.28 -11.81
CA GLU A 52 4.03 -22.41 -12.85
C GLU A 52 3.47 -23.20 -14.05
N ALA A 53 4.09 -24.31 -14.43
CA ALA A 53 3.64 -25.11 -15.57
C ALA A 53 2.25 -25.69 -15.33
N THR A 54 2.00 -26.14 -14.10
CA THR A 54 0.69 -26.61 -13.64
C THR A 54 -0.33 -25.48 -13.71
N ALA A 55 0.01 -24.29 -13.19
CA ALA A 55 -0.87 -23.12 -13.26
C ALA A 55 -1.22 -22.69 -14.70
N ARG A 56 -0.25 -22.78 -15.61
CA ARG A 56 -0.47 -22.46 -17.03
C ARG A 56 -1.42 -23.45 -17.71
N ASN A 57 -1.35 -24.73 -17.35
CA ASN A 57 -2.21 -25.78 -17.90
C ASN A 57 -3.58 -25.88 -17.20
N ALA A 58 -3.75 -25.25 -16.03
CA ALA A 58 -5.02 -25.26 -15.31
C ALA A 58 -6.17 -24.70 -16.17
N MET A 59 -7.31 -25.38 -16.13
CA MET A 59 -8.54 -24.89 -16.75
C MET A 59 -9.09 -23.73 -15.92
N VAL A 60 -9.67 -22.75 -16.61
CA VAL A 60 -10.31 -21.58 -16.00
C VAL A 60 -11.71 -21.40 -16.58
N SER A 61 -12.55 -20.69 -15.85
CA SER A 61 -13.88 -20.36 -16.34
C SER A 61 -13.82 -19.49 -17.60
N THR A 62 -14.82 -19.65 -18.46
CA THR A 62 -14.98 -18.89 -19.71
C THR A 62 -15.74 -17.57 -19.51
N ASP A 63 -16.22 -17.30 -18.29
CA ASP A 63 -16.96 -16.08 -17.92
C ASP A 63 -16.03 -14.88 -17.61
N GLY A 64 -14.71 -15.06 -17.74
CA GLY A 64 -13.72 -14.03 -17.46
C GLY A 64 -13.38 -13.85 -15.99
N THR A 65 -13.90 -14.72 -15.10
CA THR A 65 -13.50 -14.72 -13.69
C THR A 65 -12.03 -15.07 -13.53
N ILE A 66 -11.40 -14.45 -12.53
CA ILE A 66 -9.99 -14.70 -12.20
C ILE A 66 -9.87 -15.97 -11.35
N SER A 67 -9.04 -16.90 -11.82
CA SER A 67 -8.62 -18.07 -11.04
C SER A 67 -7.25 -17.81 -10.42
N ILE A 68 -7.09 -18.17 -9.14
CA ILE A 68 -5.88 -17.93 -8.35
C ILE A 68 -5.23 -19.28 -7.98
N PHE A 69 -3.94 -19.44 -8.29
CA PHE A 69 -3.18 -20.64 -8.03
C PHE A 69 -1.95 -20.32 -7.17
N PRO A 70 -2.05 -20.49 -5.83
CA PRO A 70 -0.92 -20.32 -4.94
C PRO A 70 0.13 -21.41 -5.14
N ASP A 71 1.39 -21.01 -5.27
CA ASP A 71 2.57 -21.87 -5.24
C ASP A 71 3.36 -21.58 -3.97
N ILE A 72 3.06 -22.40 -2.96
CA ILE A 72 3.57 -22.24 -1.61
C ILE A 72 5.08 -22.53 -1.56
N LEU A 73 5.57 -23.45 -2.39
CA LEU A 73 6.97 -23.86 -2.38
C LEU A 73 7.89 -22.77 -2.91
N HIS A 74 7.47 -22.05 -3.96
CA HIS A 74 8.27 -21.00 -4.58
C HIS A 74 7.91 -19.58 -4.12
N GLY A 75 6.92 -19.44 -3.22
CA GLY A 75 6.46 -18.13 -2.72
C GLY A 75 5.82 -17.27 -3.81
N ARG A 76 5.08 -17.90 -4.73
CA ARG A 76 4.45 -17.24 -5.90
C ARG A 76 2.94 -17.41 -5.87
N ILE A 77 2.25 -16.46 -6.50
CA ILE A 77 0.82 -16.57 -6.80
C ILE A 77 0.66 -16.41 -8.30
N TYR A 78 0.00 -17.38 -8.93
CA TYR A 78 -0.36 -17.28 -10.34
C TYR A 78 -1.83 -16.90 -10.47
N THR A 79 -2.15 -16.06 -11.44
CA THR A 79 -3.55 -15.81 -11.80
C THR A 79 -3.77 -16.10 -13.26
N LYS A 80 -4.88 -16.74 -13.59
CA LYS A 80 -5.29 -17.00 -14.95
C LYS A 80 -6.75 -16.61 -15.14
N GLN A 81 -7.04 -15.90 -16.22
CA GLN A 81 -8.39 -15.53 -16.64
C GLN A 81 -8.46 -15.56 -18.17
N LEU A 82 -9.68 -15.60 -18.70
CA LEU A 82 -9.91 -15.43 -20.12
C LEU A 82 -10.16 -13.94 -20.42
N ASP A 83 -9.52 -13.39 -21.45
CA ASP A 83 -9.88 -12.07 -21.96
C ASP A 83 -11.23 -12.16 -22.70
N MET A 84 -12.20 -11.32 -22.33
CA MET A 84 -13.55 -11.39 -22.89
C MET A 84 -13.69 -10.82 -24.30
N ASN A 85 -12.70 -10.06 -24.78
CA ASN A 85 -12.70 -9.52 -26.14
C ASN A 85 -11.95 -10.44 -27.11
N THR A 86 -10.82 -10.98 -26.67
CA THR A 86 -9.89 -11.74 -27.52
C THR A 86 -9.95 -13.25 -27.31
N PHE A 87 -10.63 -13.71 -26.25
CA PHE A 87 -10.63 -15.11 -25.79
C PHE A 87 -9.22 -15.68 -25.53
N ALA A 88 -8.22 -14.81 -25.40
CA ALA A 88 -6.86 -15.22 -25.07
C ALA A 88 -6.72 -15.42 -23.55
N PRO A 89 -5.93 -16.41 -23.11
CA PRO A 89 -5.63 -16.57 -21.70
C PRO A 89 -4.69 -15.46 -21.21
N ILE A 90 -5.11 -14.71 -20.20
CA ILE A 90 -4.26 -13.75 -19.48
C ILE A 90 -3.66 -14.49 -18.28
N PHE A 91 -2.34 -14.61 -18.26
CA PHE A 91 -1.61 -15.26 -17.17
C PHE A 91 -0.64 -14.27 -16.51
N LYS A 92 -0.70 -14.14 -15.18
CA LYS A 92 0.19 -13.26 -14.40
C LYS A 92 0.84 -14.03 -13.26
N VAL A 93 2.06 -13.60 -12.92
CA VAL A 93 2.85 -14.14 -11.83
C VAL A 93 3.09 -13.01 -10.82
N TYR A 94 2.80 -13.29 -9.56
CA TYR A 94 3.07 -12.39 -8.44
C TYR A 94 4.04 -13.08 -7.50
N GLN A 95 5.03 -12.33 -7.04
CA GLN A 95 6.02 -12.77 -6.07
C GLN A 95 6.39 -11.60 -5.18
N ILE A 96 6.62 -11.86 -3.90
CA ILE A 96 7.26 -10.88 -3.03
C ILE A 96 8.73 -10.82 -3.44
N VAL A 97 9.13 -9.70 -4.03
CA VAL A 97 10.54 -9.40 -4.29
C VAL A 97 11.03 -8.67 -3.06
N GLU A 98 11.91 -9.32 -2.29
CA GLU A 98 12.78 -8.58 -1.39
C GLU A 98 13.61 -7.67 -2.29
N GLN A 99 13.31 -6.36 -2.27
CA GLN A 99 14.26 -5.42 -2.83
C GLN A 99 15.56 -5.69 -2.08
N PRO A 100 16.68 -6.02 -2.77
CA PRO A 100 17.96 -5.99 -2.07
C PRO A 100 17.98 -4.63 -1.40
N GLN A 101 18.24 -4.61 -0.08
CA GLN A 101 18.59 -3.36 0.56
C GLN A 101 19.86 -2.88 -0.14
N GLN A 102 19.69 -2.20 -1.28
CA GLN A 102 20.56 -1.11 -1.61
C GLN A 102 20.53 -0.31 -0.34
N GLN A 103 21.69 -0.23 0.32
CA GLN A 103 22.00 0.83 1.26
C GLN A 103 21.94 2.15 0.48
N ASP A 104 20.76 2.46 -0.04
CA ASP A 104 20.34 3.81 -0.30
C ASP A 104 20.34 4.40 1.09
N ASN A 105 21.42 5.10 1.42
CA ASN A 105 21.52 6.01 2.56
C ASN A 105 20.54 7.20 2.39
N THR A 106 19.37 6.93 1.81
CA THR A 106 18.28 7.85 1.58
C THR A 106 17.52 7.91 2.90
N ASN A 107 17.98 8.79 3.78
CA ASN A 107 17.24 9.16 4.96
C ASN A 107 16.09 10.07 4.52
N TYR A 108 14.87 9.63 4.78
CA TYR A 108 13.68 10.43 4.50
C TYR A 108 13.41 11.38 5.67
N VAL A 109 12.96 12.58 5.34
CA VAL A 109 12.48 13.58 6.29
C VAL A 109 11.08 14.00 5.90
N CYS A 110 10.24 14.32 6.88
CA CYS A 110 8.92 14.89 6.62
C CYS A 110 9.05 16.22 5.87
N LEU A 111 8.15 16.46 4.91
CA LEU A 111 8.15 17.69 4.11
C LEU A 111 8.07 18.94 5.00
N GLU A 112 7.27 18.88 6.07
CA GLU A 112 7.11 19.98 7.02
C GLU A 112 8.45 20.35 7.70
N ASP A 113 9.22 19.36 8.14
CA ASP A 113 10.51 19.59 8.80
C ASP A 113 11.56 20.13 7.82
N PHE A 114 11.53 19.65 6.57
CA PHE A 114 12.37 20.21 5.51
C PHE A 114 12.03 21.67 5.21
N GLN A 115 10.75 22.02 5.12
CA GLN A 115 10.31 23.40 4.90
C GLN A 115 10.67 24.33 6.07
N LYS A 116 10.52 23.86 7.33
CA LYS A 116 10.97 24.60 8.52
C LYS A 116 12.47 24.88 8.46
N LEU A 117 13.27 23.88 8.11
CA LEU A 117 14.71 24.04 7.96
C LEU A 117 15.05 25.03 6.85
N GLN A 118 14.41 24.92 5.69
CA GLN A 118 14.62 25.82 4.56
C GLN A 118 14.31 27.28 4.94
N ASN A 119 13.18 27.53 5.61
CA ASN A 119 12.81 28.86 6.07
C ASN A 119 13.80 29.40 7.11
N TYR A 120 14.27 28.55 8.03
CA TYR A 120 15.25 28.94 9.03
C TYR A 120 16.58 29.35 8.40
N VAL A 121 17.08 28.57 7.43
CA VAL A 121 18.31 28.88 6.68
C VAL A 121 18.16 30.20 5.92
N SER A 122 17.07 30.39 5.18
CA SER A 122 16.80 31.66 4.48
C SER A 122 16.81 32.88 5.41
N ASN A 123 16.22 32.74 6.61
CA ASN A 123 16.22 33.81 7.61
C ASN A 123 17.63 34.13 8.15
N LEU A 124 18.47 33.11 8.33
CA LEU A 124 19.86 33.31 8.75
C LEU A 124 20.67 34.01 7.65
N GLU A 125 20.53 33.58 6.40
CA GLU A 125 21.21 34.19 5.25
C GLU A 125 20.84 35.68 5.12
N MET A 126 19.56 36.04 5.27
CA MET A 126 19.11 37.44 5.27
C MET A 126 19.78 38.24 6.39
N LYS A 127 19.79 37.74 7.63
CA LYS A 127 20.41 38.43 8.77
C LYS A 127 21.92 38.63 8.58
N ILE A 128 22.61 37.64 8.03
CA ILE A 128 24.04 37.74 7.73
C ILE A 128 24.28 38.83 6.69
N ASN A 129 23.49 38.86 5.62
CA ASN A 129 23.60 39.88 4.58
C ASN A 129 23.30 41.29 5.10
N GLU A 130 22.33 41.46 5.99
CA GLU A 130 22.08 42.73 6.67
C GLU A 130 23.29 43.16 7.51
N MET A 131 23.88 42.24 8.28
CA MET A 131 25.07 42.51 9.10
C MET A 131 26.30 42.91 8.28
N ILE A 132 26.50 42.28 7.12
CA ILE A 132 27.61 42.59 6.21
C ILE A 132 27.43 43.96 5.54
N ASN A 133 26.18 44.35 5.27
CA ASN A 133 25.85 45.60 4.58
C ASN A 133 25.58 46.79 5.52
N LEU A 134 25.87 46.70 6.83
CA LEU A 134 25.80 47.89 7.68
C LEU A 134 26.83 48.93 7.19
N PRO A 135 26.43 50.21 7.04
CA PRO A 135 27.40 51.28 6.84
C PRO A 135 28.34 51.28 8.04
N LYS A 136 29.67 51.19 7.78
CA LYS A 136 30.68 51.40 8.82
C LYS A 136 30.34 52.71 9.51
N ALA A 137 30.05 52.65 10.82
CA ALA A 137 29.85 53.85 11.62
C ALA A 137 31.07 54.75 11.39
N THR A 138 30.86 55.89 10.73
CA THR A 138 31.91 56.89 10.58
C THR A 138 32.18 57.43 11.98
N ASP A 139 33.34 57.09 12.52
CA ASP A 139 33.86 57.66 13.74
C ASP A 139 33.84 59.18 13.61
N LYS A 140 32.89 59.85 14.28
CA LYS A 140 32.91 61.30 14.47
C LYS A 140 34.05 61.64 15.43
N LYS A 141 35.29 61.64 14.94
CA LYS A 141 36.44 62.20 15.64
C LYS A 141 36.75 63.58 15.06
N GLY A 142 36.27 64.61 15.75
CA GLY A 142 36.50 66.01 15.39
C GLY A 142 35.64 66.94 16.22
N VAL A 143 35.78 66.90 17.54
CA VAL A 143 35.29 67.99 18.40
C VAL A 143 36.31 69.12 18.28
N ASP A 144 36.20 69.93 17.23
CA ASP A 144 36.88 71.22 17.20
C ASP A 144 36.09 72.16 18.10
N LYS A 145 36.64 72.38 19.30
CA LYS A 145 36.15 73.35 20.26
C LYS A 145 36.22 74.74 19.63
N ASN A 146 35.11 75.23 19.07
CA ASN A 146 34.96 76.63 18.70
C ASN A 146 34.71 77.47 19.97
N VAL A 147 35.77 77.71 20.75
CA VAL A 147 35.76 78.68 21.84
C VAL A 147 35.97 80.06 21.22
N GLN A 148 34.89 80.72 20.81
CA GLN A 148 34.92 82.14 20.50
C GLN A 148 35.14 82.93 21.79
N SER A 149 36.35 83.45 21.97
CA SER A 149 36.66 84.39 23.06
C SER A 149 35.98 85.72 22.75
N ASN A 150 34.95 86.06 23.51
CA ASN A 150 34.23 87.32 23.39
C ASN A 150 35.03 88.40 24.14
N ALA A 151 35.96 89.06 23.46
CA ALA A 151 36.63 90.24 24.00
C ALA A 151 35.72 91.45 23.81
N ASN A 152 34.95 91.78 24.85
CA ASN A 152 34.21 93.04 24.91
C ASN A 152 34.31 93.61 26.34
N ALA A 153 35.10 94.67 26.53
CA ALA A 153 34.90 95.74 27.53
C ALA A 153 36.07 96.75 27.53
N THR A 154 35.89 97.83 26.78
CA THR A 154 35.99 99.25 27.18
C THR A 154 36.82 99.62 28.43
N LYS A 155 37.85 100.47 28.26
CA LYS A 155 37.86 101.88 28.72
C LYS A 155 39.01 102.66 28.11
#